data_AF-A0A165E2K7-F1
#
_entry.id   AF-A0A165E2K7-F1
#
_cell.length_a   1.000
_cell.length_b   1.000
_cell.length_c   1.000
_cell.angle_alpha   90.00
_cell.angle_beta   90.00
_cell.angle_gamma   90.00
#
_symmetry.space_group_name_H-M   'P 1'
#
loop_
_entity.id
_entity.type
_entity.pdbx_description
1 polymer ?
#
loop_
_entity_poly.entity_id
_entity_poly.type
_entity_poly.pdbx_seq_one_letter_code
_entity_poly.pdbx_strand_id
1 'polypeptide(L)'
;CSVLVAADWRTGRVWDVREGIAYGVARRDSAGGGGNGNGNGNGKAEEEKGVRVCRECREKVMRIQYVLEKSRLPPITRLYNVLMQLEKELLDLMPIYQEQYLEIPSPPTAAALAPAQETRKLILDTFADYDKIAGRILGLPCTKGGEEERVQRAVWMRSRALLQKEMGGLPLPTSHRKSKSRGGSLPGSGHDSPVSLSLPDPDAELAHRLQPLLEQEALLDQYVAEATAARKFEDARALRQSLEEIREEVGRLVRQANA
;
A
#
# COMPACT_ATOMS: atom_id res chain seq x y z
N CYS A 1 30.60 -30.32 -32.18
CA CYS A 1 29.19 -29.95 -32.46
C CYS A 1 29.01 -28.45 -32.20
N SER A 2 28.50 -27.71 -33.19
CA SER A 2 28.20 -26.27 -33.10
C SER A 2 26.78 -26.04 -32.59
N VAL A 3 26.55 -24.91 -31.91
CA VAL A 3 25.27 -24.53 -31.29
C VAL A 3 24.68 -23.36 -32.07
N LEU A 4 23.35 -23.33 -32.24
CA LEU A 4 22.65 -22.18 -32.79
C LEU A 4 22.30 -21.21 -31.68
N VAL A 5 22.73 -19.97 -31.84
CA VAL A 5 22.53 -18.90 -30.87
C VAL A 5 21.73 -17.78 -31.53
N ALA A 6 20.68 -17.31 -30.84
CA ALA A 6 19.90 -16.14 -31.24
C ALA A 6 20.12 -15.02 -30.23
N ALA A 7 19.95 -13.78 -30.70
CA ALA A 7 20.07 -12.60 -29.87
C ALA A 7 18.94 -11.62 -30.18
N ASP A 8 18.41 -10.99 -29.14
CA ASP A 8 17.47 -9.88 -29.28
C ASP A 8 18.27 -8.60 -29.60
N TRP A 9 17.94 -7.94 -30.71
CA TRP A 9 18.62 -6.74 -31.17
C TRP A 9 18.40 -5.52 -30.25
N ARG A 10 17.32 -5.50 -29.45
CA ARG A 10 17.01 -4.38 -28.53
C ARG A 10 17.71 -4.55 -27.20
N THR A 11 17.65 -5.76 -26.63
CA THR A 11 18.22 -6.02 -25.31
C THR A 11 19.65 -6.55 -25.37
N GLY A 12 20.10 -7.02 -26.53
CA GLY A 12 21.37 -7.73 -26.68
C GLY A 12 21.40 -9.09 -25.96
N ARG A 13 20.25 -9.57 -25.45
CA ARG A 13 20.16 -10.83 -24.72
C ARG A 13 20.36 -11.99 -25.67
N VAL A 14 21.21 -12.93 -25.27
CA VAL A 14 21.58 -14.11 -26.05
C VAL A 14 20.96 -15.36 -25.42
N TRP A 15 20.40 -16.26 -26.24
CA TRP A 15 19.93 -17.58 -25.80
C TRP A 15 20.30 -18.69 -26.78
N ASP A 16 20.38 -19.92 -26.25
CA ASP A 16 20.55 -21.12 -27.07
C ASP A 16 19.20 -21.53 -27.66
N VAL A 17 19.19 -21.80 -28.96
CA VAL A 17 18.00 -22.29 -29.66
C VAL A 17 18.04 -23.81 -29.69
N ARG A 18 16.98 -24.47 -29.18
CA ARG A 18 16.88 -25.95 -29.19
C ARG A 18 16.75 -26.46 -30.62
N GLU A 19 17.43 -27.56 -30.91
CA GLU A 19 17.68 -28.05 -32.27
C GLU A 19 16.39 -28.34 -33.05
N GLY A 20 16.23 -27.63 -34.16
CA GLY A 20 15.21 -27.84 -35.16
C GLY A 20 15.37 -26.78 -36.25
N ILE A 21 15.87 -27.20 -37.42
CA ILE A 21 16.05 -26.45 -38.67
C ILE A 21 17.48 -25.91 -38.91
N ALA A 22 18.04 -26.34 -40.05
CA ALA A 22 19.31 -25.92 -40.62
C ALA A 22 19.15 -24.54 -41.29
N TYR A 23 20.22 -23.75 -41.29
CA TYR A 23 20.33 -22.43 -41.92
C TYR A 23 19.60 -21.27 -41.21
N GLY A 24 19.95 -21.06 -39.94
CA GLY A 24 19.81 -19.73 -39.32
C GLY A 24 18.39 -19.23 -39.12
N VAL A 25 17.40 -20.12 -39.15
CA VAL A 25 15.99 -19.82 -38.87
C VAL A 25 15.44 -20.93 -37.97
N ALA A 26 14.91 -20.56 -36.81
CA ALA A 26 14.20 -21.48 -35.94
C ALA A 26 12.78 -20.98 -35.68
N ARG A 27 11.82 -21.91 -35.59
CA ARG A 27 10.44 -21.59 -35.21
C ARG A 27 10.36 -21.55 -33.69
N ARG A 28 9.88 -20.44 -33.15
CA ARG A 28 9.52 -20.36 -31.73
C ARG A 28 8.25 -21.16 -31.49
N ASP A 29 8.38 -22.35 -30.91
CA ASP A 29 7.21 -23.04 -30.36
C ASP A 29 6.80 -22.32 -29.06
N SER A 30 5.63 -21.69 -29.09
CA SER A 30 4.99 -21.09 -27.93
C SER A 30 4.61 -22.18 -26.92
N ALA A 31 5.59 -22.66 -26.15
CA ALA A 31 5.36 -23.60 -25.07
C ALA A 31 4.81 -22.86 -23.84
N GLY A 32 3.49 -22.83 -23.70
CA GLY A 32 2.83 -22.32 -22.50
C GLY A 32 1.31 -22.18 -22.60
N GLY A 33 0.58 -23.26 -22.90
CA GLY A 33 -0.89 -23.25 -22.83
C GLY A 33 -1.51 -24.61 -23.09
N GLY A 34 -1.65 -25.43 -22.03
CA GLY A 34 -2.58 -26.55 -22.05
C GLY A 34 -3.99 -26.00 -22.15
N GLY A 35 -4.63 -26.19 -23.31
CA GLY A 35 -5.99 -25.72 -23.55
C GLY A 35 -6.54 -26.39 -24.80
N ASN A 36 -7.41 -27.37 -24.61
CA ASN A 36 -8.22 -27.99 -25.64
C ASN A 36 -9.06 -26.89 -26.32
N GLY A 37 -8.72 -26.52 -27.56
CA GLY A 37 -9.35 -25.42 -28.28
C GLY A 37 -9.22 -25.61 -29.78
N ASN A 38 -10.30 -26.07 -30.40
CA ASN A 38 -10.52 -26.05 -31.84
C ASN A 38 -10.48 -24.58 -32.32
N GLY A 39 -9.38 -24.16 -32.93
CA GLY A 39 -9.14 -22.77 -33.31
C GLY A 39 -8.31 -22.68 -34.59
N ASN A 40 -9.00 -22.48 -35.69
CA ASN A 40 -8.44 -22.10 -36.99
C ASN A 40 -7.75 -20.73 -36.88
N GLY A 41 -6.44 -20.73 -36.65
CA GLY A 41 -5.64 -19.53 -36.44
C GLY A 41 -4.38 -19.52 -37.29
N ASN A 42 -4.41 -18.76 -38.38
CA ASN A 42 -3.29 -18.47 -39.28
C ASN A 42 -2.25 -17.57 -38.57
N GLY A 43 -1.51 -18.12 -37.60
CA GLY A 43 -0.40 -17.44 -36.92
C GLY A 43 0.92 -17.70 -37.63
N LYS A 44 1.50 -16.67 -38.27
CA LYS A 44 2.87 -16.74 -38.80
C LYS A 44 3.83 -17.03 -37.64
N ALA A 45 4.50 -18.18 -37.67
CA ALA A 45 5.60 -18.48 -36.75
C ALA A 45 6.67 -17.40 -36.90
N GLU A 46 6.99 -16.70 -35.81
CA GLU A 46 8.06 -15.72 -35.79
C GLU A 46 9.39 -16.48 -35.97
N GLU A 47 9.98 -16.32 -37.16
CA GLU A 47 11.23 -16.94 -37.55
C GLU A 47 12.39 -16.23 -36.83
N GLU A 48 12.97 -16.87 -35.80
CA GLU A 48 14.11 -16.32 -35.08
C GLU A 48 15.39 -16.57 -35.89
N LYS A 49 16.03 -15.48 -36.36
CA LYS A 49 17.30 -15.55 -37.08
C LYS A 49 18.44 -15.84 -36.11
N GLY A 50 19.12 -16.98 -36.30
CA GLY A 50 20.21 -17.43 -35.43
C GLY A 50 21.54 -17.59 -36.15
N VAL A 51 22.64 -17.42 -35.40
CA VAL A 51 24.02 -17.65 -35.89
C VAL A 51 24.56 -18.93 -35.26
N ARG A 52 25.15 -19.80 -36.08
CA ARG A 52 25.76 -21.05 -35.60
C ARG A 52 27.19 -20.77 -35.15
N VAL A 53 27.47 -21.06 -33.88
CA VAL A 53 28.76 -20.82 -33.23
C VAL A 53 29.37 -22.12 -32.73
N CYS A 54 30.71 -22.20 -32.69
CA CYS A 54 31.40 -23.33 -32.08
C CYS A 54 31.29 -23.28 -30.54
N ARG A 55 31.67 -24.38 -29.85
CA ARG A 55 31.59 -24.46 -28.39
C ARG A 55 32.43 -23.39 -27.69
N GLU A 56 33.64 -23.13 -28.19
CA GLU A 56 34.53 -22.12 -27.62
C GLU A 56 34.00 -20.68 -27.81
N CYS A 57 33.42 -20.38 -28.98
CA CYS A 57 32.77 -19.10 -29.23
C CYS A 57 31.53 -18.92 -28.36
N ARG A 58 30.76 -19.99 -28.10
CA ARG A 58 29.61 -19.93 -27.19
C ARG A 58 30.02 -19.50 -25.79
N GLU A 59 31.08 -20.08 -25.22
CA GLU A 59 31.57 -19.69 -23.90
C GLU A 59 31.99 -18.22 -23.84
N LYS A 60 32.65 -17.71 -24.90
CA LYS A 60 33.02 -16.29 -25.00
C LYS A 60 31.78 -15.39 -25.04
N VAL A 61 30.76 -15.74 -25.84
CA VAL A 61 29.52 -14.99 -25.94
C VAL A 61 28.79 -14.97 -24.59
N MET A 62 28.68 -16.11 -23.91
CA MET A 62 28.05 -16.19 -22.59
C MET A 62 28.82 -15.41 -21.53
N ARG A 63 30.16 -15.39 -21.59
CA ARG A 63 30.99 -14.55 -20.71
C ARG A 63 30.75 -13.06 -20.95
N ILE A 64 30.67 -12.63 -22.21
CA ILE A 64 30.35 -11.24 -22.57
C ILE A 64 28.94 -10.88 -22.08
N GLN A 65 27.96 -11.76 -22.29
CA GLN A 65 26.59 -11.59 -21.80
C GLN A 65 26.56 -11.39 -20.29
N TYR A 66 27.27 -12.23 -19.53
CA TYR A 66 27.38 -12.11 -18.08
C TYR A 66 27.95 -10.74 -17.64
N VAL A 67 29.01 -10.25 -18.30
CA VAL A 67 29.60 -8.93 -17.99
C VAL A 67 28.63 -7.79 -18.32
N LEU A 68 27.90 -7.89 -19.44
CA LEU A 68 26.89 -6.90 -19.82
C LEU A 68 25.68 -6.92 -18.89
N GLU A 69 25.26 -8.08 -18.40
CA GLU A 69 24.16 -8.20 -17.43
C GLU A 69 24.58 -7.71 -16.05
N LYS A 70 25.79 -8.04 -15.59
CA LYS A 70 26.34 -7.56 -14.32
C LYS A 70 26.48 -6.04 -14.26
N SER A 71 26.75 -5.39 -15.40
CA SER A 71 26.83 -3.93 -15.48
C SER A 71 25.45 -3.25 -15.57
N ARG A 72 24.38 -4.00 -15.87
CA ARG A 72 23.01 -3.48 -15.86
C ARG A 72 22.44 -3.58 -14.45
N LEU A 73 22.33 -2.44 -13.78
CA LEU A 73 21.61 -2.34 -12.50
C LEU A 73 20.19 -2.93 -12.65
N PRO A 74 19.80 -3.93 -11.82
CA PRO A 74 18.47 -4.50 -11.85
C PRO A 74 17.39 -3.43 -11.67
N PRO A 75 16.21 -3.59 -12.30
CA PRO A 75 15.11 -2.63 -12.16
C PRO A 75 14.65 -2.49 -10.70
N ILE A 76 14.67 -3.60 -9.94
CA ILE A 76 14.34 -3.61 -8.51
C ILE A 76 15.26 -2.69 -7.70
N THR A 77 16.55 -2.61 -8.03
CA THR A 77 17.52 -1.75 -7.33
C THR A 77 17.18 -0.27 -7.50
N ARG A 78 16.77 0.15 -8.71
CA ARG A 78 16.40 1.54 -8.96
C ARG A 78 15.14 1.93 -8.19
N LEU A 79 14.12 1.06 -8.21
CA LEU A 79 12.87 1.30 -7.48
C LEU A 79 13.11 1.31 -5.96
N TYR A 80 13.95 0.41 -5.46
CA TYR A 80 14.32 0.37 -4.05
C TYR A 80 15.04 1.65 -3.60
N ASN A 81 15.94 2.21 -4.41
CA ASN A 81 16.60 3.47 -4.09
C ASN A 81 15.59 4.63 -3.99
N VAL A 82 14.62 4.69 -4.90
CA VAL A 82 13.53 5.70 -4.84
C VAL A 82 12.67 5.48 -3.59
N LEU A 83 12.34 4.22 -3.27
CA LEU A 83 11.60 3.87 -2.06
C LEU A 83 12.31 4.37 -0.79
N MET A 84 13.63 4.16 -0.70
CA MET A 84 14.43 4.62 0.44
C MET A 84 14.50 6.15 0.53
N GLN A 85 14.53 6.85 -0.60
CA GLN A 85 14.51 8.31 -0.62
C GLN A 85 13.18 8.86 -0.10
N LEU A 86 12.05 8.28 -0.54
CA LEU A 86 10.71 8.64 -0.05
C LEU A 86 10.56 8.31 1.45
N GLU A 87 11.13 7.20 1.91
CA GLU A 87 11.13 6.84 3.34
C GLU A 87 11.85 7.90 4.19
N LYS A 88 13.00 8.37 3.72
CA LYS A 88 13.74 9.43 4.39
C LYS A 88 12.93 10.73 4.44
N GLU A 89 12.40 11.17 3.30
CA GLU A 89 11.59 12.38 3.22
C GLU A 89 10.38 12.33 4.15
N LEU A 90 9.71 11.17 4.20
CA LEU A 90 8.59 10.96 5.09
C LEU A 90 9.00 11.10 6.57
N LEU A 91 10.08 10.43 6.98
CA LEU A 91 10.58 10.47 8.35
C LEU A 91 11.07 11.87 8.75
N ASP A 92 11.60 12.64 7.81
CA ASP A 92 12.03 14.03 8.03
C ASP A 92 10.82 14.98 8.18
N LEU A 93 9.71 14.75 7.47
CA LEU A 93 8.48 15.57 7.54
C LEU A 93 7.65 15.32 8.82
N MET A 94 7.69 14.10 9.36
CA MET A 94 6.93 13.73 10.55
C MET A 94 7.17 14.64 11.78
N PRO A 95 8.43 14.88 12.22
CA PRO A 95 8.69 15.75 13.37
C PRO A 95 8.28 17.20 13.10
N ILE A 96 8.45 17.68 11.86
CA ILE A 96 8.03 19.04 11.46
C ILE A 96 6.52 19.21 11.65
N TYR A 97 5.73 18.23 11.21
CA TYR A 97 4.28 18.27 11.41
C TYR A 97 3.90 18.22 12.90
N GLN A 98 4.58 17.40 13.70
CA GLN A 98 4.32 17.30 15.15
C GLN A 98 4.59 18.62 15.86
N GLU A 99 5.70 19.29 15.55
CA GLU A 99 6.04 20.61 16.09
C GLU A 99 4.99 21.66 15.68
N GLN A 100 4.69 21.74 14.38
CA GLN A 100 3.66 22.66 13.87
C GLN A 100 2.28 22.43 14.50
N TYR A 101 1.94 21.19 14.85
CA TYR A 101 0.69 20.85 15.51
C TYR A 101 0.66 21.30 16.98
N LEU A 102 1.79 21.19 17.70
CA LEU A 102 1.92 21.65 19.09
C LEU A 102 1.88 23.18 19.22
N GLU A 103 2.33 23.90 18.19
CA GLU A 103 2.31 25.36 18.15
C GLU A 103 0.91 25.96 17.91
N ILE A 104 -0.09 25.14 17.57
CA ILE A 104 -1.45 25.62 17.29
C ILE A 104 -2.08 26.17 18.58
N PRO A 105 -2.40 27.47 18.65
CA PRO A 105 -3.04 28.06 19.82
C PRO A 105 -4.47 27.54 19.97
N SER A 106 -4.93 27.35 21.21
CA SER A 106 -6.36 27.19 21.52
C SER A 106 -6.96 28.58 21.82
N PRO A 107 -7.98 29.08 21.09
CA PRO A 107 -8.71 28.44 20.00
C PRO A 107 -7.98 28.46 18.65
N PRO A 108 -8.12 27.39 17.85
CA PRO A 108 -7.43 27.27 16.56
C PRO A 108 -7.91 28.34 15.59
N THR A 109 -6.98 29.19 15.14
CA THR A 109 -7.22 30.15 14.06
C THR A 109 -6.85 29.53 12.72
N ALA A 110 -7.63 29.79 11.66
CA ALA A 110 -7.39 29.22 10.33
C ALA A 110 -5.97 29.49 9.80
N ALA A 111 -5.41 30.66 10.10
CA ALA A 111 -4.04 31.03 9.74
C ALA A 111 -2.98 30.17 10.46
N ALA A 112 -3.23 29.77 11.71
CA ALA A 112 -2.32 28.91 12.47
C ALA A 112 -2.39 27.44 12.02
N LEU A 113 -3.52 27.00 11.45
CA LEU A 113 -3.67 25.64 10.92
C LEU A 113 -3.08 25.44 9.52
N ALA A 114 -2.98 26.50 8.72
CA ALA A 114 -2.54 26.42 7.34
C ALA A 114 -1.19 25.69 7.14
N PRO A 115 -0.10 26.01 7.88
CA PRO A 115 1.18 25.32 7.71
C PRO A 115 1.09 23.84 8.08
N ALA A 116 0.44 23.50 9.19
CA ALA A 116 0.24 22.11 9.60
C ALA A 116 -0.59 21.31 8.58
N GLN A 117 -1.61 21.93 7.97
CA GLN A 117 -2.43 21.30 6.94
C GLN A 117 -1.65 21.05 5.63
N GLU A 118 -0.76 21.98 5.25
CA GLU A 118 0.10 21.83 4.08
C GLU A 118 1.11 20.69 4.27
N THR A 119 1.80 20.66 5.42
CA THR A 119 2.72 19.57 5.78
C THR A 119 1.99 18.23 5.85
N ARG A 120 0.79 18.19 6.44
CA ARG A 120 -0.06 16.98 6.47
C ARG A 120 -0.38 16.49 5.05
N LYS A 121 -0.73 17.40 4.15
CA LYS A 121 -1.02 17.06 2.75
C LYS A 121 0.23 16.46 2.09
N LEU A 122 1.39 17.10 2.26
CA LEU A 122 2.65 16.60 1.71
C LEU A 122 2.97 15.19 2.25
N ILE A 123 2.79 14.95 3.55
CA ILE A 123 2.96 13.63 4.17
C ILE A 123 2.05 12.59 3.51
N LEU A 124 0.76 12.90 3.30
CA LEU A 124 -0.20 12.01 2.66
C LEU A 124 0.15 11.73 1.19
N ASP A 125 0.61 12.74 0.46
CA ASP A 125 1.04 12.59 -0.93
C ASP A 125 2.29 11.70 -1.03
N THR A 126 3.30 11.93 -0.17
CA THR A 126 4.50 11.09 -0.06
C THR A 126 4.17 9.65 0.32
N PHE A 127 3.21 9.44 1.25
CA PHE A 127 2.72 8.11 1.59
C PHE A 127 2.09 7.39 0.39
N ALA A 128 1.28 8.09 -0.39
CA ALA A 128 0.65 7.52 -1.58
C ALA A 128 1.70 7.13 -2.63
N ASP A 129 2.74 7.95 -2.82
CA ASP A 129 3.82 7.63 -3.74
C ASP A 129 4.70 6.49 -3.24
N TYR A 130 4.97 6.42 -1.92
CA TYR A 130 5.67 5.31 -1.29
C TYR A 130 4.94 3.98 -1.50
N ASP A 131 3.62 3.92 -1.26
CA ASP A 131 2.81 2.71 -1.49
C ASP A 131 2.78 2.30 -2.96
N LYS A 132 2.67 3.26 -3.89
CA LYS A 132 2.76 2.99 -5.34
C LYS A 132 4.09 2.35 -5.71
N ILE A 133 5.22 2.87 -5.22
CA ILE A 133 6.55 2.31 -5.51
C ILE A 133 6.71 0.93 -4.87
N ALA A 134 6.29 0.74 -3.62
CA ALA A 134 6.30 -0.56 -2.97
C ALA A 134 5.47 -1.61 -3.74
N GLY A 135 4.28 -1.23 -4.21
CA GLY A 135 3.44 -2.08 -5.06
C GLY A 135 4.08 -2.40 -6.41
N ARG A 136 4.78 -1.44 -7.03
CA ARG A 136 5.54 -1.68 -8.27
C ARG A 136 6.69 -2.66 -8.08
N ILE A 137 7.38 -2.63 -6.94
CA ILE A 137 8.44 -3.60 -6.61
C ILE A 137 7.85 -5.00 -6.51
N LEU A 138 6.69 -5.15 -5.88
CA LEU A 138 5.98 -6.44 -5.80
C LEU A 138 5.48 -6.93 -7.16
N GLY A 139 5.11 -6.02 -8.06
CA GLY A 139 4.61 -6.33 -9.41
C GLY A 139 5.70 -6.57 -10.47
N LEU A 140 6.98 -6.57 -10.10
CA LEU A 140 8.06 -6.87 -11.04
C LEU A 140 8.01 -8.35 -11.48
N PRO A 141 8.30 -8.67 -12.75
CA PRO A 141 8.28 -10.04 -13.24
C PRO A 141 9.37 -10.86 -12.54
N CYS A 142 8.95 -11.86 -11.76
CA CYS A 142 9.83 -12.78 -11.06
C CYS A 142 9.42 -14.24 -11.31
N THR A 143 10.35 -15.17 -11.06
CA THR A 143 10.04 -16.59 -11.03
C THR A 143 9.23 -16.92 -9.78
N LYS A 144 8.06 -17.55 -9.95
CA LYS A 144 7.21 -17.96 -8.81
C LYS A 144 7.97 -18.94 -7.91
N GLY A 145 8.01 -18.66 -6.61
CA GLY A 145 8.77 -19.40 -5.61
C GLY A 145 10.27 -19.13 -5.61
N GLY A 146 10.76 -18.20 -6.44
CA GLY A 146 12.17 -17.82 -6.51
C GLY A 146 12.63 -16.92 -5.36
N GLU A 147 13.95 -16.73 -5.26
CA GLU A 147 14.53 -15.81 -4.28
C GLU A 147 14.13 -14.35 -4.54
N GLU A 148 13.92 -14.00 -5.81
CA GLU A 148 13.50 -12.65 -6.22
C GLU A 148 12.10 -12.31 -5.68
N GLU A 149 11.14 -13.24 -5.75
CA GLU A 149 9.79 -13.05 -5.20
C GLU A 149 9.84 -12.88 -3.67
N ARG A 150 10.71 -13.64 -3.00
CA ARG A 150 10.91 -13.53 -1.54
C ARG A 150 11.39 -12.13 -1.16
N VAL A 151 12.36 -11.58 -1.89
CA VAL A 151 12.87 -10.22 -1.65
C VAL A 151 11.80 -9.17 -1.94
N GLN A 152 11.09 -9.27 -3.07
CA GLN A 152 10.01 -8.34 -3.43
C GLN A 152 8.91 -8.30 -2.37
N ARG A 153 8.47 -9.48 -1.89
CA ARG A 153 7.48 -9.60 -0.81
C ARG A 153 8.00 -9.04 0.51
N ALA A 154 9.25 -9.32 0.86
CA ALA A 154 9.85 -8.78 2.09
C ALA A 154 9.93 -7.26 2.10
N VAL A 155 10.32 -6.65 0.98
CA VAL A 155 10.35 -5.18 0.81
C VAL A 155 8.93 -4.61 0.97
N TRP A 156 7.95 -5.17 0.27
CA TRP A 156 6.56 -4.71 0.36
C TRP A 156 5.97 -4.83 1.77
N MET A 157 6.21 -5.96 2.45
CA MET A 157 5.76 -6.17 3.83
C MET A 157 6.36 -5.14 4.80
N ARG A 158 7.68 -4.86 4.68
CA ARG A 158 8.34 -3.81 5.47
C ARG A 158 7.72 -2.44 5.20
N SER A 159 7.48 -2.11 3.93
CA SER A 159 6.85 -0.85 3.55
C SER A 159 5.47 -0.70 4.18
N ARG A 160 4.63 -1.74 4.16
CA ARG A 160 3.32 -1.70 4.83
C ARG A 160 3.41 -1.50 6.34
N ALA A 161 4.36 -2.17 7.00
CA ALA A 161 4.57 -2.02 8.43
C ALA A 161 4.95 -0.57 8.79
N LEU A 162 5.78 0.08 7.98
CA LEU A 162 6.13 1.49 8.16
C LEU A 162 4.91 2.39 7.97
N LEU A 163 4.14 2.21 6.90
CA LEU A 163 2.91 2.97 6.66
C LEU A 163 1.93 2.84 7.83
N GLN A 164 1.71 1.63 8.34
CA GLN A 164 0.81 1.39 9.47
C GLN A 164 1.28 2.11 10.74
N LYS A 165 2.58 2.11 11.01
CA LYS A 165 3.17 2.78 12.17
C LYS A 165 3.03 4.29 12.09
N GLU A 166 3.39 4.88 10.96
CA GLU A 166 3.46 6.34 10.81
C GLU A 166 2.07 6.97 10.57
N MET A 167 1.13 6.26 9.90
CA MET A 167 -0.26 6.72 9.74
C MET A 167 -1.05 6.76 11.05
N GLY A 168 -0.78 5.83 11.97
CA GLY A 168 -1.43 5.81 13.30
C GLY A 168 -1.01 6.98 14.20
N GLY A 169 0.14 7.59 13.94
CA GLY A 169 0.69 8.69 14.72
C GLY A 169 0.30 10.10 14.25
N LEU A 170 -0.56 10.23 13.22
CA LEU A 170 -0.90 11.53 12.63
C LEU A 170 -2.19 12.10 13.25
N PRO A 171 -2.13 12.98 14.28
CA PRO A 171 -3.32 13.54 14.91
C PRO A 171 -4.19 14.24 13.86
N LEU A 172 -5.48 13.90 13.80
CA LEU A 172 -6.43 14.60 12.93
C LEU A 172 -6.65 16.01 13.47
N PRO A 173 -6.63 17.06 12.62
CA PRO A 173 -7.07 18.38 13.04
C PRO A 173 -8.53 18.23 13.49
N THR A 174 -8.79 18.51 14.76
CA THR A 174 -10.12 18.40 15.35
C THR A 174 -11.07 19.33 14.61
N SER A 175 -11.85 18.76 13.70
CA SER A 175 -13.01 19.44 13.16
C SER A 175 -14.04 19.47 14.28
N HIS A 176 -14.00 20.51 15.10
CA HIS A 176 -15.12 20.85 15.97
C HIS A 176 -16.33 21.12 15.07
N ARG A 177 -17.11 20.06 14.81
CA ARG A 177 -18.47 20.18 14.27
C ARG A 177 -19.23 21.07 15.25
N LYS A 178 -19.40 22.35 14.90
CA LYS A 178 -20.40 23.21 15.53
C LYS A 178 -21.77 22.55 15.33
N SER A 179 -22.22 21.78 16.31
CA SER A 179 -23.64 21.49 16.43
C SER A 179 -24.33 22.83 16.73
N LYS A 180 -25.14 23.23 15.76
CA LYS A 180 -25.93 24.45 15.76
C LYS A 180 -27.06 24.23 16.76
N SER A 181 -26.84 24.52 18.05
CA SER A 181 -27.94 24.56 19.02
C SER A 181 -28.84 25.73 18.65
N ARG A 182 -30.11 25.43 18.36
CA ARG A 182 -31.16 26.42 18.15
C ARG A 182 -31.32 27.21 19.44
N GLY A 183 -31.17 28.52 19.34
CA GLY A 183 -31.39 29.45 20.43
C GLY A 183 -32.84 29.44 20.91
N GLY A 184 -33.00 29.34 22.23
CA GLY A 184 -34.12 29.87 22.98
C GLY A 184 -33.54 30.81 24.03
N SER A 185 -33.70 32.12 23.83
CA SER A 185 -33.25 33.16 24.75
C SER A 185 -34.21 33.29 25.94
N LEU A 186 -33.67 33.53 27.15
CA LEU A 186 -34.02 34.65 28.04
C LEU A 186 -33.01 34.73 29.21
N PRO A 187 -32.73 35.92 29.76
CA PRO A 187 -31.56 36.19 30.59
C PRO A 187 -31.87 36.21 32.10
N GLY A 188 -30.88 35.93 32.92
CA GLY A 188 -31.02 36.04 34.38
C GLY A 188 -29.70 36.00 35.12
N SER A 189 -29.13 37.19 35.33
CA SER A 189 -28.31 37.66 36.46
C SER A 189 -27.10 36.85 36.94
N GLY A 190 -26.00 37.58 37.13
CA GLY A 190 -24.69 37.03 37.43
C GLY A 190 -24.43 36.67 38.88
N HIS A 191 -23.31 35.98 39.05
CA HIS A 191 -22.48 36.07 40.24
C HIS A 191 -21.05 35.65 39.89
N ASP A 192 -20.10 36.49 40.29
CA ASP A 192 -18.65 36.25 40.35
C ASP A 192 -18.31 34.90 41.01
N SER A 193 -17.34 34.18 40.45
CA SER A 193 -16.10 33.74 41.15
C SER A 193 -15.37 32.58 40.43
N PRO A 194 -14.07 32.41 40.68
CA PRO A 194 -13.10 31.86 39.74
C PRO A 194 -12.80 30.36 39.93
N VAL A 195 -12.23 29.76 38.87
CA VAL A 195 -11.37 28.57 38.86
C VAL A 195 -11.86 27.39 39.71
N SER A 196 -12.60 26.47 39.07
CA SER A 196 -12.73 25.10 39.57
C SER A 196 -11.92 24.19 38.65
N LEU A 197 -10.88 23.58 39.21
CA LEU A 197 -10.19 22.42 38.66
C LEU A 197 -11.23 21.33 38.43
N SER A 198 -11.64 21.12 37.19
CA SER A 198 -12.55 20.03 36.85
C SER A 198 -11.88 18.70 37.18
N LEU A 199 -12.35 18.04 38.23
CA LEU A 199 -12.28 16.59 38.32
C LEU A 199 -12.82 16.01 36.99
N PRO A 200 -12.20 14.97 36.42
CA PRO A 200 -12.79 14.28 35.28
C PRO A 200 -14.17 13.78 35.70
N ASP A 201 -15.20 14.33 35.09
CA ASP A 201 -16.56 13.83 35.21
C ASP A 201 -16.53 12.36 34.72
N PRO A 202 -16.77 11.37 35.59
CA PRO A 202 -16.64 9.95 35.22
C PRO A 202 -17.56 9.59 34.06
N ASP A 203 -18.69 10.29 33.91
CA ASP A 203 -19.62 10.12 32.81
C ASP A 203 -19.03 10.63 31.47
N ALA A 204 -18.17 11.66 31.52
CA ALA A 204 -17.46 12.16 30.34
C ALA A 204 -16.38 11.19 29.87
N GLU A 205 -15.62 10.57 30.77
CA GLU A 205 -14.62 9.54 30.40
C GLU A 205 -15.28 8.31 29.77
N LEU A 206 -16.42 7.88 30.32
CA LEU A 206 -17.22 6.80 29.74
C LEU A 206 -17.73 7.18 28.35
N ALA A 207 -18.29 8.38 28.18
CA ALA A 207 -18.78 8.86 26.89
C ALA A 207 -17.65 8.90 25.83
N HIS A 208 -16.46 9.36 26.21
CA HIS A 208 -15.28 9.36 25.34
C HIS A 208 -14.85 7.95 24.92
N ARG A 209 -15.04 6.93 25.77
CA ARG A 209 -14.75 5.53 25.44
C ARG A 209 -15.84 4.87 24.61
N LEU A 210 -17.10 5.14 24.89
CA LEU A 210 -18.24 4.55 24.18
C LEU A 210 -18.41 5.12 22.77
N GLN A 211 -18.14 6.41 22.59
CA GLN A 211 -18.32 7.09 21.31
C GLN A 211 -17.63 6.40 20.12
N PRO A 212 -16.32 6.08 20.15
CA PRO A 212 -15.67 5.41 19.02
C PRO A 212 -16.24 4.01 18.74
N LEU A 213 -16.70 3.28 19.77
CA LEU A 213 -17.30 1.95 19.59
C LEU A 213 -18.66 2.02 18.89
N LEU A 214 -19.48 3.02 19.23
CA LEU A 214 -20.76 3.26 18.57
C LEU A 214 -20.57 3.70 17.10
N GLU A 215 -19.53 4.51 16.84
CA GLU A 215 -19.16 4.89 15.47
C GLU A 215 -18.70 3.67 14.65
N GLN A 216 -17.94 2.75 15.27
CA GLN A 216 -17.52 1.49 14.63
C GLN A 216 -18.69 0.55 14.37
N GLU A 217 -19.63 0.41 15.32
CA GLU A 217 -20.85 -0.38 15.14
C GLU A 217 -21.64 0.10 13.92
N ALA A 218 -21.91 1.41 13.85
CA ALA A 218 -22.65 2.01 12.74
C ALA A 218 -21.97 1.82 11.38
N LEU A 219 -20.63 1.79 11.34
CA LEU A 219 -19.86 1.54 10.13
C LEU A 219 -19.89 0.06 9.72
N LEU A 220 -19.76 -0.85 10.68
CA LEU A 220 -19.84 -2.30 10.41
C LEU A 220 -21.23 -2.69 9.93
N ASP A 221 -22.30 -2.11 10.48
CA ASP A 221 -23.67 -2.33 9.98
C ASP A 221 -23.81 -1.94 8.49
N GLN A 222 -23.19 -0.83 8.07
CA GLN A 222 -23.17 -0.40 6.67
C GLN A 222 -22.39 -1.40 5.79
N TYR A 223 -21.23 -1.86 6.24
CA TYR A 223 -20.42 -2.83 5.48
C TYR A 223 -21.08 -4.20 5.41
N VAL A 224 -21.80 -4.64 6.44
CA VAL A 224 -22.62 -5.86 6.39
C VAL A 224 -23.72 -5.70 5.36
N ALA A 225 -24.42 -4.56 5.33
CA ALA A 225 -25.44 -4.27 4.33
C ALA A 225 -24.88 -4.26 2.90
N GLU A 226 -23.70 -3.67 2.70
CA GLU A 226 -23.03 -3.63 1.40
C GLU A 226 -22.56 -5.03 0.96
N ALA A 227 -21.92 -5.79 1.86
CA ALA A 227 -21.43 -7.14 1.57
C ALA A 227 -22.58 -8.11 1.28
N THR A 228 -23.70 -7.98 1.99
CA THR A 228 -24.92 -8.76 1.71
C THR A 228 -25.56 -8.37 0.39
N ALA A 229 -25.63 -7.07 0.05
CA ALA A 229 -26.09 -6.60 -1.25
C ALA A 229 -25.21 -7.09 -2.41
N ALA A 230 -23.89 -7.15 -2.19
CA ALA A 230 -22.91 -7.66 -3.14
C ALA A 230 -22.81 -9.20 -3.19
N ARG A 231 -23.64 -9.92 -2.42
CA ARG A 231 -23.65 -11.40 -2.29
C ARG A 231 -22.30 -11.99 -1.84
N LYS A 232 -21.49 -11.21 -1.11
CA LYS A 232 -20.24 -11.64 -0.49
C LYS A 232 -20.53 -12.21 0.91
N PHE A 233 -21.08 -13.41 0.96
CA PHE A 233 -21.61 -13.98 2.19
C PHE A 233 -20.54 -14.34 3.23
N GLU A 234 -19.34 -14.74 2.81
CA GLU A 234 -18.22 -14.98 3.72
C GLU A 234 -17.74 -13.69 4.40
N ASP A 235 -17.60 -12.61 3.63
CA ASP A 235 -17.24 -11.29 4.17
C ASP A 235 -18.34 -10.77 5.11
N ALA A 236 -19.62 -10.90 4.72
CA ALA A 236 -20.74 -10.52 5.56
C ALA A 236 -20.79 -11.32 6.88
N ARG A 237 -20.38 -12.60 6.86
CA ARG A 237 -20.29 -13.43 8.05
C ARG A 237 -19.17 -12.96 8.99
N ALA A 238 -17.99 -12.70 8.44
CA ALA A 238 -16.86 -12.19 9.22
C ALA A 238 -17.17 -10.81 9.85
N LEU A 239 -17.79 -9.91 9.09
CA LEU A 239 -18.19 -8.58 9.57
C LEU A 239 -19.25 -8.66 10.69
N ARG A 240 -20.21 -9.58 10.60
CA ARG A 240 -21.21 -9.81 11.66
C ARG A 240 -20.58 -10.32 12.96
N GLN A 241 -19.55 -11.16 12.87
CA GLN A 241 -18.83 -11.63 14.06
C GLN A 241 -18.13 -10.48 14.77
N SER A 242 -17.43 -9.62 14.01
CA SER A 242 -16.81 -8.41 14.56
C SER A 242 -17.84 -7.44 15.15
N LEU A 243 -19.03 -7.35 14.56
CA LEU A 243 -20.11 -6.51 15.06
C LEU A 243 -20.61 -7.00 16.43
N GLU A 244 -20.79 -8.32 16.59
CA GLU A 244 -21.18 -8.91 17.88
C GLU A 244 -20.14 -8.62 18.96
N GLU A 245 -18.85 -8.77 18.66
CA GLU A 245 -17.76 -8.47 19.59
C GLU A 245 -17.79 -7.01 20.06
N ILE A 246 -18.07 -6.05 19.16
CA ILE A 246 -18.20 -4.63 19.52
C ILE A 246 -19.45 -4.38 20.39
N ARG A 247 -20.58 -5.03 20.08
CA ARG A 247 -21.80 -4.91 20.91
C ARG A 247 -21.61 -5.47 22.31
N GLU A 248 -20.92 -6.60 22.44
CA GLU A 248 -20.57 -7.18 23.74
C GLU A 248 -19.68 -6.24 24.56
N GLU A 249 -18.70 -5.60 23.90
CA GLU A 249 -17.78 -4.66 24.54
C GLU A 249 -18.50 -3.37 24.99
N VAL A 250 -19.39 -2.81 24.16
CA VAL A 250 -20.26 -1.69 24.55
C VAL A 250 -21.10 -2.07 25.76
N GLY A 251 -21.72 -3.26 25.75
CA GLY A 251 -22.50 -3.77 26.87
C GLY A 251 -21.66 -4.02 28.13
N ARG A 252 -20.38 -4.38 27.99
CA ARG A 252 -19.44 -4.52 29.11
C ARG A 252 -19.13 -3.16 29.75
N LEU A 253 -18.83 -2.14 28.94
CA LEU A 253 -18.53 -0.79 29.41
C LEU A 253 -19.73 -0.11 30.07
N VAL A 254 -20.93 -0.27 29.51
CA VAL A 254 -22.17 0.25 30.11
C VAL A 254 -22.47 -0.44 31.45
N ARG A 255 -22.22 -1.75 31.57
CA ARG A 255 -22.38 -2.45 32.86
C ARG A 255 -21.35 -2.00 33.90
N GLN A 256 -20.10 -1.78 33.48
CA GLN A 256 -19.04 -1.26 34.34
C GLN A 256 -19.36 0.14 34.87
N ALA A 257 -20.04 0.97 34.08
CA ALA A 257 -20.45 2.31 34.50
C ALA A 257 -21.66 2.33 35.45
N ASN A 258 -22.52 1.32 35.40
CA ASN A 258 -23.71 1.21 36.24
C ASN A 258 -23.49 0.39 37.53
N ALA A 259 -22.27 -0.10 37.77
CA ALA A 259 -21.88 -0.93 38.92
C ALA A 259 -21.07 -0.10 39.93
#